data_AF-A0A1C6QGZ5-F1
#
_entry.id   AF-A0A1C6QGZ5-F1
#
_cell.length_a   1.000
_cell.length_b   1.000
_cell.length_c   1.000
_cell.angle_alpha   90.00
_cell.angle_beta   90.00
_cell.angle_gamma   90.00
#
_symmetry.space_group_name_H-M   'P 1'
#
loop_
_entity.id
_entity.type
_entity.pdbx_description
1 polymer ?
#
loop_
_entity_poly.entity_id
_entity_poly.type
_entity_poly.pdbx_seq_one_letter_code
_entity_poly.pdbx_strand_id
1 'polypeptide(L)'
;MITQGVRTTAPCEACGGILIRDTGQFLDQGTLWWGTEGTCRSCPAAWCEQDSGGPTPEEIRQALLTEHGPARLRLTAPEANRVTVLRVLREVHELSPAQARAQAGELRTSGLVGTLVEMEHVAARLRDRSVAVTVETSPS
;
A
#
# COMPACT_ATOMS: atom_id res chain seq x y z
N MET A 1 -3.98 13.65 -0.87
CA MET A 1 -4.41 12.30 -1.25
C MET A 1 -3.18 11.59 -1.80
N ILE A 2 -2.81 10.44 -1.24
CA ILE A 2 -1.67 9.64 -1.70
C ILE A 2 -2.24 8.49 -2.52
N THR A 3 -1.73 8.28 -3.73
CA THR A 3 -2.21 7.24 -4.65
C THR A 3 -1.04 6.68 -5.47
N GLN A 4 -1.10 5.39 -5.77
CA GLN A 4 -0.28 4.74 -6.77
C GLN A 4 -1.17 3.89 -7.65
N GLY A 5 -1.00 4.01 -8.96
CA GLY A 5 -1.72 3.22 -9.94
C GLY A 5 -0.77 2.71 -11.01
N VAL A 6 -1.17 1.63 -11.65
CA VAL A 6 -0.54 1.07 -12.84
C VAL A 6 -1.63 0.84 -13.89
N ARG A 7 -1.35 1.25 -15.12
CA ARG A 7 -2.25 1.08 -16.25
C ARG A 7 -1.70 0.00 -17.17
N THR A 8 -2.51 -1.03 -17.38
CA THR A 8 -2.17 -2.16 -18.24
C THR A 8 -3.21 -2.32 -19.34
N THR A 9 -2.85 -3.02 -20.41
CA THR A 9 -3.78 -3.41 -21.47
C THR A 9 -3.88 -4.92 -21.55
N ALA A 10 -5.08 -5.44 -21.78
CA ALA A 10 -5.33 -6.86 -22.04
C ALA A 10 -6.39 -7.04 -23.15
N PRO A 11 -6.51 -8.22 -23.75
CA PRO A 11 -7.65 -8.54 -24.60
C PRO A 11 -8.94 -8.55 -23.78
N CYS A 12 -10.01 -7.95 -24.31
CA CYS A 12 -11.34 -8.00 -23.71
C CYS A 12 -11.96 -9.38 -23.90
N GLU A 13 -12.37 -10.03 -22.81
CA GLU A 13 -12.98 -11.36 -22.85
C GLU A 13 -14.30 -11.42 -23.65
N ALA A 14 -15.03 -10.29 -23.74
CA ALA A 14 -16.32 -10.24 -24.42
C ALA A 14 -16.22 -10.04 -25.94
N CYS A 15 -15.23 -9.29 -26.43
CA CYS A 15 -15.15 -8.93 -27.86
C CYS A 15 -13.76 -9.06 -28.49
N GLY A 16 -12.73 -9.41 -27.72
CA GLY A 16 -11.34 -9.48 -28.18
C GLY A 16 -10.64 -8.13 -28.40
N GLY A 17 -11.36 -7.00 -28.25
CA GLY A 17 -10.79 -5.65 -28.35
C GLY A 17 -9.83 -5.29 -27.21
N ILE A 18 -9.28 -4.07 -27.22
CA ILE A 18 -8.35 -3.63 -26.18
C ILE A 18 -9.13 -3.22 -24.91
N LEU A 19 -8.88 -3.92 -23.81
CA LEU A 19 -9.30 -3.56 -22.46
C LEU A 19 -8.19 -2.72 -21.81
N ILE A 20 -8.54 -1.53 -21.31
CA ILE A 20 -7.68 -0.77 -20.41
C ILE A 20 -8.01 -1.20 -18.98
N ARG A 21 -7.01 -1.58 -18.21
CA ARG A 21 -7.12 -1.94 -16.81
C ARG A 21 -6.26 -1.01 -15.96
N ASP A 22 -6.89 -0.28 -15.06
CA ASP A 22 -6.25 0.57 -14.08
C ASP A 22 -6.32 -0.11 -12.72
N THR A 23 -5.16 -0.38 -12.12
CA THR A 23 -5.04 -1.09 -10.83
C THR A 23 -4.23 -0.23 -9.88
N GLY A 24 -4.68 -0.07 -8.64
CA GLY A 24 -4.01 0.85 -7.73
C GLY A 24 -4.36 0.73 -6.25
N GLN A 25 -3.68 1.58 -5.48
CA GLN A 25 -3.92 1.85 -4.08
C GLN A 25 -4.10 3.36 -3.86
N PHE A 26 -4.89 3.74 -2.86
CA PHE A 26 -5.01 5.12 -2.42
C PHE A 26 -5.34 5.22 -0.93
N LEU A 27 -4.98 6.35 -0.32
CA LEU A 27 -5.43 6.69 1.03
C LEU A 27 -6.62 7.64 0.96
N ASP A 28 -7.73 7.21 1.55
CA ASP A 28 -8.89 8.05 1.80
C ASP A 28 -9.25 8.05 3.28
N GLN A 29 -9.34 9.25 3.88
CA GLN A 29 -9.59 9.46 5.31
C GLN A 29 -8.74 8.60 6.27
N GLY A 30 -7.50 8.30 5.89
CA GLY A 30 -6.59 7.48 6.69
C GLY A 30 -6.79 5.97 6.54
N THR A 31 -7.72 5.53 5.69
CA THR A 31 -7.94 4.14 5.31
C THR A 31 -7.20 3.85 4.00
N LEU A 32 -6.51 2.70 3.95
CA LEU A 32 -5.93 2.19 2.72
C LEU A 32 -7.00 1.46 1.90
N TRP A 33 -7.13 1.90 0.66
CA TRP A 33 -7.97 1.28 -0.35
C TRP A 33 -7.10 0.70 -1.45
N TRP A 34 -7.60 -0.37 -2.06
CA TRP A 34 -7.13 -0.86 -3.34
C TRP A 34 -8.29 -0.94 -4.31
N GLY A 35 -7.99 -0.90 -5.61
CA GLY A 35 -8.99 -1.09 -6.63
C GLY A 35 -8.40 -1.52 -7.95
N THR A 36 -9.24 -2.16 -8.76
CA THR A 36 -9.01 -2.39 -10.18
C THR A 36 -10.27 -2.04 -10.96
N GLU A 37 -10.11 -1.24 -11.99
CA GLU A 37 -11.15 -0.95 -12.97
C GLU A 37 -10.73 -1.40 -14.35
N GLY A 38 -11.69 -1.91 -15.12
CA GLY A 38 -11.50 -2.35 -16.50
C GLY A 38 -12.52 -1.68 -17.41
N THR A 39 -12.07 -1.15 -18.54
CA THR A 39 -12.96 -0.59 -19.59
C THR A 39 -12.49 -0.98 -20.97
N CYS A 40 -13.37 -1.58 -21.78
CA CYS A 40 -13.07 -1.91 -23.16
C CYS A 40 -13.26 -0.71 -24.08
N ARG A 41 -12.36 -0.53 -25.05
CA ARG A 41 -12.48 0.53 -26.06
C ARG A 41 -13.42 0.19 -27.22
N SER A 42 -13.82 -1.08 -27.34
CA SER A 42 -14.53 -1.60 -28.52
C SER A 42 -15.94 -2.11 -28.22
N CYS A 43 -16.29 -2.35 -26.95
CA CYS A 43 -17.63 -2.74 -26.54
C CYS A 43 -17.97 -2.14 -25.17
N PRO A 44 -19.23 -2.22 -24.71
CA PRO A 44 -19.65 -1.66 -23.42
C PRO A 44 -19.13 -2.40 -22.17
N ALA A 45 -18.28 -3.42 -22.32
CA ALA A 45 -17.74 -4.16 -21.18
C ALA A 45 -16.89 -3.24 -20.28
N ALA A 46 -17.34 -3.06 -19.05
CA ALA A 46 -16.64 -2.33 -18.01
C ALA A 46 -16.96 -2.92 -16.63
N TRP A 47 -16.03 -2.80 -15.70
CA TRP A 47 -16.16 -3.30 -14.33
C TRP A 47 -15.24 -2.51 -13.39
N CYS A 48 -15.57 -2.53 -12.11
CA CYS A 48 -14.78 -1.91 -11.06
C CYS A 48 -14.88 -2.78 -9.81
N GLU A 49 -13.74 -3.08 -9.22
CA GLU A 49 -13.59 -3.81 -7.97
C GLU A 49 -12.72 -2.96 -7.04
N GLN A 50 -13.15 -2.78 -5.80
CA GLN A 50 -12.40 -2.06 -4.78
C GLN A 50 -12.75 -2.57 -3.40
N ASP A 51 -11.79 -2.53 -2.48
CA ASP A 51 -12.00 -2.87 -1.08
C ASP A 51 -11.03 -2.10 -0.18
N SER A 52 -11.29 -2.15 1.13
CA SER A 52 -10.48 -1.52 2.17
C SER A 52 -10.47 -2.32 3.47
N GLY A 53 -9.55 -1.98 4.37
CA GLY A 53 -9.45 -2.59 5.70
C GLY A 53 -8.73 -3.94 5.72
N GLY A 54 -8.76 -4.70 4.62
CA GLY A 54 -7.95 -5.92 4.45
C GLY A 54 -6.58 -5.68 3.82
N PRO A 55 -5.71 -6.71 3.78
CA PRO A 55 -4.47 -6.64 3.01
C PRO A 55 -4.79 -6.43 1.53
N THR A 56 -3.96 -5.64 0.84
CA THR A 56 -4.07 -5.52 -0.62
C THR A 56 -3.80 -6.88 -1.28
N PRO A 57 -4.62 -7.32 -2.26
CA PRO A 57 -4.35 -8.52 -3.03
C PRO A 57 -2.94 -8.53 -3.59
N GLU A 58 -2.26 -9.67 -3.50
CA GLU A 58 -0.83 -9.77 -3.83
C GLU A 58 -0.54 -9.37 -5.29
N GLU A 59 -1.46 -9.67 -6.20
CA GLU A 59 -1.35 -9.32 -7.62
C GLU A 59 -1.30 -7.79 -7.84
N ILE A 60 -2.14 -7.05 -7.13
CA ILE A 60 -2.17 -5.58 -7.15
C ILE A 60 -0.88 -5.04 -6.53
N ARG A 61 -0.49 -5.57 -5.37
CA ARG A 61 0.73 -5.18 -4.67
C ARG A 61 1.97 -5.35 -5.55
N GLN A 62 2.12 -6.51 -6.21
CA GLN A 62 3.26 -6.78 -7.10
C GLN A 62 3.26 -5.89 -8.34
N ALA A 63 2.09 -5.60 -8.91
CA ALA A 63 2.00 -4.70 -10.06
C ALA A 63 2.48 -3.28 -9.69
N LEU A 64 2.11 -2.79 -8.50
CA LEU A 64 2.56 -1.50 -7.98
C LEU A 64 4.05 -1.48 -7.64
N LEU A 65 4.56 -2.55 -7.00
CA LEU A 65 5.99 -2.66 -6.70
C LEU A 65 6.85 -2.76 -7.96
N THR A 66 6.34 -3.39 -9.01
CA THR A 66 7.03 -3.51 -10.31
C THR A 66 7.08 -2.15 -11.01
N GLU A 67 5.98 -1.41 -11.02
CA GLU A 67 5.89 -0.11 -11.69
C GLU A 67 6.67 0.99 -10.94
N HIS A 68 6.51 1.06 -9.62
CA HIS A 68 6.99 2.19 -8.81
C HIS A 68 8.21 1.88 -7.96
N GLY A 69 8.61 0.60 -7.87
CA GLY A 69 9.60 0.14 -6.91
C GLY A 69 9.10 0.15 -5.47
N PRO A 70 9.92 -0.37 -4.53
CA PRO A 70 9.61 -0.38 -3.12
C PRO A 70 9.83 0.99 -2.47
N ALA A 71 8.93 1.35 -1.55
CA ALA A 71 9.11 2.41 -0.58
C ALA A 71 9.55 1.84 0.78
N ARG A 72 10.30 2.64 1.55
CA ARG A 72 10.82 2.26 2.86
C ARG A 72 10.43 3.26 3.93
N LEU A 73 9.82 2.77 5.01
CA LEU A 73 9.50 3.53 6.21
C LEU A 73 10.63 3.40 7.24
N ARG A 74 11.10 4.53 7.79
CA ARG A 74 12.14 4.58 8.83
C ARG A 74 11.73 5.46 10.01
N LEU A 75 12.19 5.12 11.21
CA LEU A 75 12.17 6.03 12.35
C LEU A 75 13.24 7.11 12.17
N THR A 76 12.90 8.37 12.38
CA THR A 76 13.90 9.44 12.48
C THR A 76 14.42 9.64 13.90
N ALA A 77 13.68 9.12 14.90
CA ALA A 77 14.09 9.09 16.30
C ALA A 77 14.14 7.64 16.81
N PRO A 78 15.33 7.02 16.97
CA PRO A 78 15.48 5.61 17.35
C PRO A 78 14.88 5.27 18.73
N GLU A 79 14.75 6.28 19.60
CA GLU A 79 14.17 6.17 20.95
C GLU A 79 12.64 6.32 20.97
N ALA A 80 11.98 6.26 19.80
CA ALA A 80 10.53 6.22 19.74
C ALA A 80 9.95 5.14 20.67
N ASN A 81 8.88 5.48 21.38
CA ASN A 81 8.26 4.60 22.36
C ASN A 81 7.85 3.26 21.71
N ARG A 82 8.59 2.20 22.05
CA ARG A 82 8.42 0.84 21.51
C ARG A 82 6.99 0.32 21.66
N VAL A 83 6.33 0.67 22.76
CA VAL A 83 4.94 0.26 23.03
C VAL A 83 4.00 0.95 22.04
N THR A 84 4.21 2.23 21.78
CA THR A 84 3.43 3.00 20.79
C THR A 84 3.61 2.44 19.39
N VAL A 85 4.84 2.17 18.96
CA VAL A 85 5.14 1.60 17.64
C VAL A 85 4.47 0.23 17.46
N LEU A 86 4.63 -0.66 18.43
CA LEU A 86 4.03 -1.99 18.38
C LEU A 86 2.50 -1.92 18.33
N ARG A 87 1.89 -1.02 19.11
CA ARG A 87 0.43 -0.83 19.11
C ARG A 87 -0.06 -0.38 17.74
N VAL A 88 0.62 0.59 17.12
CA VAL A 88 0.24 1.06 15.76
C VAL A 88 0.33 -0.06 14.74
N LEU A 89 1.44 -0.79 14.70
CA LEU A 89 1.62 -1.88 13.72
C LEU A 89 0.57 -2.99 13.88
N ARG A 90 0.15 -3.29 15.12
CA ARG A 90 -0.94 -4.24 15.36
C ARG A 90 -2.29 -3.75 14.85
N GLU A 91 -2.61 -2.49 15.10
CA GLU A 91 -3.88 -1.90 14.66
C GLU A 91 -3.96 -1.79 13.14
N VAL A 92 -2.84 -1.45 12.48
CA VAL A 92 -2.81 -1.17 11.04
C VAL A 92 -2.82 -2.43 10.19
N HIS A 93 -2.14 -3.48 10.63
CA HIS A 93 -1.99 -4.72 9.86
C HIS A 93 -2.75 -5.91 10.49
N GLU A 94 -3.59 -5.67 11.49
CA GLU A 94 -4.32 -6.70 12.25
C GLU A 94 -3.44 -7.87 12.75
N LEU A 95 -2.18 -7.57 13.09
CA LEU A 95 -1.17 -8.59 13.35
C LEU A 95 -1.31 -9.25 14.72
N SER A 96 -0.88 -10.52 14.77
CA SER A 96 -0.58 -11.17 16.04
C SER A 96 0.53 -10.41 16.80
N PRO A 97 0.60 -10.54 18.14
CA PRO A 97 1.64 -9.89 18.93
C PRO A 97 3.06 -10.28 18.50
N ALA A 98 3.28 -11.50 18.00
CA ALA A 98 4.59 -11.96 17.52
C ALA A 98 4.99 -11.26 16.22
N GLN A 99 4.09 -11.22 15.23
CA GLN A 99 4.34 -10.53 13.95
C GLN A 99 4.58 -9.03 14.14
N ALA A 100 3.81 -8.38 15.01
CA ALA A 100 4.01 -6.97 15.29
C ALA A 100 5.34 -6.67 15.99
N ARG A 101 5.83 -7.56 16.87
CA ARG A 101 7.17 -7.43 17.47
C ARG A 101 8.27 -7.55 16.42
N ALA A 102 8.13 -8.47 15.47
CA ALA A 102 9.07 -8.63 14.36
C ALA A 102 9.13 -7.36 13.50
N GLN A 103 7.97 -6.85 13.05
CA GLN A 103 7.91 -5.61 12.27
C GLN A 103 8.41 -4.39 13.06
N ALA A 104 8.10 -4.29 14.36
CA ALA A 104 8.65 -3.22 15.20
C ALA A 104 10.18 -3.31 15.33
N GLY A 105 10.73 -4.52 15.31
CA GLY A 105 12.17 -4.77 15.24
C GLY A 105 12.77 -4.27 13.93
N GLU A 106 12.18 -4.66 12.79
CA GLU A 106 12.59 -4.24 11.45
C GLU A 106 12.53 -2.71 11.29
N LEU A 107 11.42 -2.09 11.70
CA LEU A 107 11.25 -0.63 11.62
C LEU A 107 12.35 0.14 12.38
N ARG A 108 12.86 -0.43 13.48
CA ARG A 108 13.93 0.17 14.29
C ARG A 108 15.33 -0.04 13.72
N THR A 109 15.51 -1.02 12.84
CA THR A 109 16.82 -1.37 12.28
C THR A 109 16.91 -1.02 10.80
N SER A 110 16.31 -1.85 9.95
CA SER A 110 16.37 -1.73 8.49
C SER A 110 15.30 -0.81 7.90
N GLY A 111 14.23 -0.53 8.64
CA GLY A 111 12.99 0.04 8.14
C GLY A 111 12.03 -1.03 7.61
N LEU A 112 10.75 -0.66 7.49
CA LEU A 112 9.71 -1.49 6.85
C LEU A 112 9.66 -1.18 5.36
N VAL A 113 9.33 -2.17 4.54
CA VAL A 113 9.32 -2.05 3.08
C VAL A 113 7.96 -2.49 2.53
N GLY A 114 7.42 -1.71 1.60
CA GLY A 114 6.16 -2.02 0.90
C GLY A 114 5.91 -1.05 -0.24
N THR A 115 4.66 -0.91 -0.67
CA THR A 115 4.28 0.15 -1.61
C THR A 115 4.35 1.51 -0.91
N LEU A 116 4.38 2.61 -1.68
CA LEU A 116 4.36 3.96 -1.09
C LEU A 116 3.09 4.18 -0.27
N VAL A 117 1.94 3.74 -0.78
CA VAL A 117 0.65 3.94 -0.13
C VAL A 117 0.59 3.20 1.22
N GLU A 118 1.09 1.97 1.28
CA GLU A 118 1.21 1.21 2.53
C GLU A 118 2.15 1.87 3.53
N MET A 119 3.33 2.31 3.08
CA MET A 119 4.30 2.96 3.97
C MET A 119 3.77 4.28 4.51
N GLU A 120 3.07 5.06 3.69
CA GLU A 120 2.44 6.31 4.12
C GLU A 120 1.23 6.08 5.03
N HIS A 121 0.47 4.99 4.84
CA HIS A 121 -0.59 4.59 5.77
C HIS A 121 -0.04 4.37 7.17
N VAL A 122 1.02 3.55 7.29
CA VAL A 122 1.68 3.30 8.59
C VAL A 122 2.31 4.59 9.12
N ALA A 123 2.94 5.39 8.26
CA ALA A 123 3.57 6.64 8.66
C ALA A 123 2.58 7.64 9.26
N ALA A 124 1.41 7.82 8.64
CA ALA A 124 0.35 8.69 9.17
C ALA A 124 -0.06 8.25 10.58
N ARG A 125 -0.31 6.95 10.78
CA ARG A 125 -0.75 6.39 12.07
C ARG A 125 0.30 6.51 13.19
N LEU A 126 1.59 6.49 12.82
CA LEU A 126 2.71 6.77 13.72
C LEU A 126 2.81 8.26 14.06
N ARG A 127 2.71 9.13 13.05
CA ARG A 127 2.74 10.60 13.22
C ARG A 127 1.59 11.10 14.09
N ASP A 128 0.39 10.53 13.96
CA ASP A 128 -0.77 10.82 14.82
C ASP A 128 -0.49 10.55 16.32
N ARG A 129 0.51 9.69 16.61
CA ARG A 129 0.96 9.37 17.96
C ARG A 129 2.32 9.99 18.29
N SER A 130 2.69 11.05 17.57
CA SER A 130 3.94 11.79 17.74
C SER A 130 5.20 10.93 17.57
N VAL A 131 5.12 9.85 16.79
CA VAL A 131 6.30 9.06 16.40
C VAL A 131 6.84 9.60 15.08
N ALA A 132 8.08 10.10 15.12
CA ALA A 132 8.72 10.72 13.98
C ALA A 132 9.25 9.66 12.98
N VAL A 133 8.81 9.76 11.73
CA VAL A 133 9.11 8.81 10.65
C VAL A 133 9.25 9.47 9.29
N THR A 134 10.08 8.87 8.44
CA THR A 134 10.24 9.22 7.02
C THR A 134 9.86 8.05 6.13
N VAL A 135 9.31 8.36 4.96
CA VAL A 135 9.08 7.39 3.88
C VAL A 135 10.01 7.77 2.73
N GLU A 136 10.82 6.81 2.29
CA GLU A 136 11.81 6.96 1.24
C GLU A 136 11.42 6.08 0.05
N THR A 137 11.28 6.66 -1.13
CA THR A 137 11.17 5.89 -2.39
C THR A 137 12.56 5.69 -2.96
N SER A 138 12.85 4.50 -3.48
CA SER A 138 14.08 4.34 -4.27
C SER A 138 13.94 5.20 -5.53
N PRO A 139 14.94 6.03 -5.89
CA PRO A 139 14.91 6.70 -7.20
C PRO A 139 14.96 5.60 -8.27
N SER A 140 13.96 5.63 -9.16
CA SER A 140 13.89 4.79 -10.36
C SER A 140 15.03 5.09 -11.32
#